data_AF-A0A355AAF4-F1
#
_entry.id   AF-A0A355AAF4-F1
#
_cell.length_a   1.000
_cell.length_b   1.000
_cell.length_c   1.000
_cell.angle_alpha   90.00
_cell.angle_beta   90.00
_cell.angle_gamma   90.00
#
_symmetry.space_group_name_H-M   'P 1'
#
loop_
_entity.id
_entity.type
_entity.pdbx_description
1 polymer ?
#
loop_
_entity_poly.entity_id
_entity_poly.type
_entity_poly.pdbx_seq_one_letter_code
_entity_poly.pdbx_strand_id
1 'polypeptide(L)'
;MLDVNTKNSDFGVDLYGEDKVVFASPTEKVSIVRRTWDNDQGYLDLFIGDIDSTGQIVNKRSLRGDVNRKQHEATVTFTKDLKTVYFTANNYNEKGKSIKSST
;
A
#
# COMPACT_ATOMS: atom_id res chain seq x y z
N MET A 1 5.18 -18.70 6.97
CA MET A 1 4.21 -17.80 6.29
C MET A 1 4.15 -16.53 7.12
N LEU A 2 4.06 -15.35 6.50
CA LEU A 2 4.01 -14.10 7.27
C LEU A 2 2.62 -13.92 7.90
N ASP A 3 2.57 -13.61 9.18
CA ASP A 3 1.29 -13.47 9.91
C ASP A 3 0.51 -12.22 9.49
N VAL A 4 1.20 -11.25 8.88
CA VAL A 4 0.61 -10.01 8.38
C VAL A 4 -0.27 -10.21 7.14
N ASN A 5 -0.14 -11.36 6.45
CA ASN A 5 -0.88 -11.63 5.23
C ASN A 5 -2.38 -11.73 5.52
N THR A 6 -3.17 -11.12 4.64
CA THR A 6 -4.62 -11.19 4.64
C THR A 6 -5.10 -12.42 3.88
N LYS A 7 -6.42 -12.65 3.87
CA LYS A 7 -7.05 -13.63 2.98
C LYS A 7 -7.04 -13.20 1.51
N ASN A 8 -6.82 -11.92 1.23
CA ASN A 8 -6.74 -11.35 -0.10
C ASN A 8 -5.27 -11.14 -0.47
N SER A 9 -5.00 -10.39 -1.54
CA SER A 9 -3.65 -10.24 -2.08
C SER A 9 -2.81 -9.20 -1.31
N ASP A 10 -1.69 -9.66 -0.75
CA ASP A 10 -0.61 -8.85 -0.18
C ASP A 10 0.66 -9.03 -1.02
N PHE A 11 1.26 -7.94 -1.51
CA PHE A 11 2.38 -8.01 -2.45
C PHE A 11 3.14 -6.68 -2.59
N GLY A 12 4.16 -6.67 -3.47
CA GLY A 12 4.86 -5.44 -3.85
C GLY A 12 5.69 -4.85 -2.71
N VAL A 13 6.39 -5.71 -1.98
CA VAL A 13 7.24 -5.32 -0.84
C VAL A 13 8.53 -4.66 -1.30
N ASP A 14 8.94 -3.58 -0.63
CA ASP A 14 10.29 -3.02 -0.70
C ASP A 14 10.79 -2.65 0.71
N LEU A 15 12.11 -2.59 0.87
CA LEU A 15 12.75 -2.18 2.13
C LEU A 15 12.66 -0.67 2.31
N TYR A 16 12.41 -0.24 3.54
CA TYR A 16 12.46 1.15 3.94
C TYR A 16 13.47 1.31 5.08
N GLY A 17 14.73 1.55 4.72
CA GLY A 17 15.83 1.48 5.68
C GLY A 17 16.22 0.02 5.98
N GLU A 18 16.72 -0.22 7.18
CA GLU A 18 17.31 -1.52 7.56
C GLU A 18 16.31 -2.50 8.17
N ASP A 19 15.27 -1.99 8.83
CA ASP A 19 14.41 -2.77 9.73
C ASP A 19 12.91 -2.63 9.43
N LYS A 20 12.55 -2.05 8.27
CA LYS A 20 11.16 -1.83 7.87
C LYS A 20 10.94 -2.21 6.43
N VAL A 21 9.69 -2.54 6.14
CA VAL A 21 9.20 -2.80 4.79
C VAL A 21 7.96 -1.99 4.52
N VAL A 22 7.78 -1.63 3.25
CA VAL A 22 6.54 -1.07 2.73
C VAL A 22 5.98 -2.03 1.68
N PHE A 23 4.68 -2.28 1.73
CA PHE A 23 4.00 -3.24 0.87
C PHE A 23 2.56 -2.83 0.60
N ALA A 24 1.96 -3.39 -0.44
CA ALA A 24 0.55 -3.22 -0.76
C ALA A 24 -0.29 -4.33 -0.10
N SER A 25 -1.42 -3.93 0.49
CA SER A 25 -2.35 -4.79 1.21
C SER A 25 -3.77 -4.26 1.06
N PRO A 26 -4.82 -5.09 1.20
CA PRO A 26 -6.20 -4.60 1.16
C PRO A 26 -6.42 -3.47 2.16
N THR A 27 -7.15 -2.44 1.73
CA THR A 27 -7.47 -1.29 2.58
C THR A 27 -8.18 -1.73 3.85
N GLU A 28 -7.72 -1.19 4.98
CA GLU A 28 -8.35 -1.36 6.29
C GLU A 28 -9.30 -0.19 6.61
N LYS A 29 -9.49 0.74 5.68
CA LYS A 29 -10.40 1.89 5.82
C LYS A 29 -11.85 1.39 5.91
N VAL A 30 -12.50 1.67 7.04
CA VAL A 30 -13.93 1.41 7.21
C VAL A 30 -14.73 2.44 6.40
N SER A 31 -15.62 1.96 5.52
CA SER A 31 -16.50 2.79 4.72
C SER A 31 -17.93 2.27 4.79
N ILE A 32 -18.91 3.18 4.74
CA ILE A 32 -20.35 2.83 4.72
C ILE A 32 -20.69 1.97 3.48
N VAL A 33 -19.99 2.24 2.37
CA VAL A 33 -20.11 1.46 1.14
C VAL A 33 -18.77 0.80 0.87
N ARG A 34 -18.74 -0.53 1.01
CA ARG A 34 -17.55 -1.33 0.69
C ARG A 34 -17.26 -1.21 -0.80
N ARG A 35 -16.15 -0.56 -1.14
CA ARG A 35 -15.68 -0.45 -2.52
C ARG A 35 -14.85 -1.67 -2.85
N THR A 36 -15.34 -2.48 -3.77
CA THR A 36 -14.59 -3.57 -4.38
C THR A 36 -14.16 -3.17 -5.78
N TRP A 37 -13.06 -3.77 -6.24
CA TRP A 37 -12.62 -3.75 -7.62
C TRP A 37 -13.40 -4.78 -8.44
N ASP A 38 -13.15 -4.84 -9.75
CA ASP A 38 -13.82 -5.74 -10.71
C ASP A 38 -13.63 -7.24 -10.41
N ASN A 39 -12.80 -7.60 -9.43
CA ASN A 39 -12.55 -8.97 -8.97
C ASN A 39 -13.09 -9.24 -7.54
N ASP A 40 -14.03 -8.43 -7.05
CA ASP A 40 -14.61 -8.50 -5.70
C ASP A 40 -13.62 -8.29 -4.53
N GLN A 41 -12.37 -7.90 -4.82
CA GLN A 41 -11.39 -7.58 -3.78
C GLN A 41 -11.43 -6.09 -3.44
N GLY A 42 -11.03 -5.75 -2.21
CA GLY A 42 -10.91 -4.36 -1.80
C GLY A 42 -9.81 -3.63 -2.56
N TYR A 43 -9.91 -2.30 -2.62
CA TYR A 43 -8.81 -1.45 -3.07
C TYR A 43 -7.58 -1.67 -2.19
N LEU A 44 -6.39 -1.47 -2.77
CA LEU A 44 -5.12 -1.64 -2.09
C LEU A 44 -4.61 -0.30 -1.58
N ASP A 45 -4.12 -0.28 -0.35
CA ASP A 45 -3.34 0.81 0.22
C ASP A 45 -1.90 0.32 0.46
N LEU A 46 -0.95 1.25 0.54
CA LEU A 46 0.40 1.01 1.03
C LEU A 46 0.46 1.05 2.56
N PHE A 47 1.12 0.05 3.14
CA PHE A 47 1.38 -0.08 4.56
C PHE A 47 2.87 -0.16 4.82
N ILE A 48 3.29 0.24 6.01
CA ILE A 48 4.64 0.05 6.54
C ILE A 48 4.58 -0.84 7.78
N GLY A 49 5.57 -1.73 7.92
CA GLY A 49 5.74 -2.57 9.10
C GLY A 49 7.21 -2.72 9.46
N ASP A 50 7.47 -3.10 10.71
CA ASP A 50 8.82 -3.34 11.23
C ASP A 50 9.14 -4.84 11.08
N ILE A 51 10.40 -5.17 10.79
CA ILE A 51 10.89 -6.55 10.69
C ILE A 51 11.40 -6.97 12.06
N ASP A 52 10.81 -8.01 12.65
CA ASP A 52 11.29 -8.54 13.94
C ASP A 52 12.47 -9.52 13.77
N SER A 53 13.01 -10.00 14.89
CA SER A 53 14.16 -10.93 14.90
C SER A 53 13.88 -12.29 14.26
N THR A 54 12.60 -12.62 14.02
CA THR A 54 12.17 -13.85 13.37
C THR A 54 11.90 -13.66 11.87
N GLY A 55 12.01 -12.42 11.38
CA GLY A 55 11.69 -12.05 9.99
C GLY A 55 10.21 -11.81 9.75
N GLN A 56 9.39 -11.74 10.80
CA GLN A 56 7.97 -11.39 10.68
C GLN A 56 7.83 -9.87 10.52
N ILE A 57 6.73 -9.46 9.88
CA ILE A 57 6.34 -8.06 9.77
C ILE A 57 5.36 -7.76 10.90
N VAL A 58 5.77 -6.91 11.82
CA VAL A 58 4.99 -6.47 12.98
C VAL A 58 4.70 -4.98 12.91
N ASN A 59 3.82 -4.47 13.79
CA ASN A 59 3.46 -3.05 13.86
C ASN A 59 2.99 -2.45 12.52
N LYS A 60 2.25 -3.24 11.73
CA LYS A 60 1.63 -2.82 10.47
C LYS A 60 0.81 -1.56 10.69
N ARG A 61 1.06 -0.54 9.88
CA ARG A 61 0.34 0.74 9.91
C ARG A 61 0.29 1.35 8.51
N SER A 62 -0.70 2.20 8.25
CA SER A 62 -0.82 2.88 6.95
C SER A 62 0.40 3.75 6.68
N LEU A 63 0.92 3.72 5.44
CA LEU A 63 2.01 4.59 5.03
C LEU A 63 1.55 6.06 5.06
N ARG A 64 2.36 6.92 5.68
CA ARG A 64 2.05 8.35 5.80
C ARG A 64 2.29 9.09 4.48
N GLY A 65 1.56 10.18 4.28
CA GLY A 65 1.64 11.04 3.10
C GLY A 65 0.41 10.92 2.19
N ASP A 66 0.40 11.66 1.08
CA ASP A 66 -0.65 11.57 0.05
C ASP A 66 -0.36 10.40 -0.93
N VAL A 67 -0.18 9.22 -0.36
CA VAL A 67 0.10 7.98 -1.10
C VAL A 67 -1.16 7.13 -1.27
N ASN A 68 -1.95 6.99 -0.21
CA ASN A 68 -3.11 6.09 -0.16
C ASN A 68 -4.40 6.81 -0.55
N ARG A 69 -4.76 6.75 -1.84
CA ARG A 69 -5.92 7.47 -2.39
C ARG A 69 -7.15 6.56 -2.42
N LYS A 70 -8.09 6.84 -3.33
CA LYS A 70 -9.33 6.05 -3.50
C LYS A 70 -9.14 4.90 -4.49
N GLN A 71 -7.96 4.79 -5.09
CA GLN A 71 -7.65 3.85 -6.17
C GLN A 71 -6.63 2.82 -5.67
N HIS A 72 -6.26 1.87 -6.53
CA HIS A 72 -5.23 0.89 -6.18
C HIS A 72 -3.85 1.52 -6.24
N GLU A 73 -3.15 1.47 -5.10
CA GLU A 73 -1.71 1.64 -5.05
C GLU A 73 -1.01 0.30 -4.89
N ALA A 74 0.06 0.09 -5.65
CA ALA A 74 0.81 -1.15 -5.68
C ALA A 74 2.27 -0.90 -6.01
N THR A 75 3.11 -1.90 -5.73
CA THR A 75 4.54 -1.97 -6.11
C THR A 75 5.29 -0.68 -5.82
N VAL A 76 5.93 -0.61 -4.66
CA VAL A 76 6.62 0.58 -4.18
C VAL A 76 8.14 0.44 -4.39
N THR A 77 8.83 1.56 -4.56
CA THR A 77 10.28 1.64 -4.32
C THR A 77 10.72 3.01 -3.84
N PHE A 78 11.87 3.09 -3.18
CA PHE A 78 12.39 4.31 -2.57
C PHE A 78 13.71 4.75 -3.18
N THR A 79 13.96 6.07 -3.19
CA THR A 79 15.31 6.59 -3.43
C THR A 79 16.27 6.15 -2.32
N LYS A 80 17.57 6.17 -2.62
CA LYS A 80 18.61 5.77 -1.65
C LYS A 80 18.58 6.57 -0.35
N ASP A 81 18.15 7.83 -0.40
CA ASP A 81 18.00 8.69 0.78
C ASP A 81 16.65 8.51 1.49
N LEU A 82 15.80 7.62 1.00
CA LEU A 82 14.46 7.29 1.49
C LEU A 82 13.47 8.46 1.49
N LYS A 83 13.81 9.58 0.83
CA LYS A 83 12.97 10.79 0.82
C LYS A 83 11.94 10.80 -0.29
N THR A 84 12.12 9.99 -1.32
CA THR A 84 11.19 9.91 -2.45
C THR A 84 10.73 8.48 -2.63
N VAL A 85 9.43 8.33 -2.81
CA VAL A 85 8.77 7.06 -3.07
C VAL A 85 8.20 7.07 -4.48
N TYR A 86 8.38 5.96 -5.20
CA TYR A 86 7.74 5.66 -6.46
C TYR A 86 6.81 4.49 -6.24
N PHE A 87 5.60 4.56 -6.80
CA PHE A 87 4.65 3.47 -6.72
C PHE A 87 3.78 3.44 -7.98
N THR A 88 3.27 2.27 -8.31
CA THR A 88 2.23 2.15 -9.33
C THR A 88 0.88 2.52 -8.73
N ALA A 89 0.13 3.36 -9.43
CA ALA A 89 -1.20 3.77 -9.00
C ALA A 89 -2.15 3.81 -10.18
N ASN A 90 -3.40 3.39 -9.96
CA ASN A 90 -4.45 3.71 -10.90
C ASN A 90 -4.87 5.17 -10.71
N ASN A 91 -4.49 6.04 -11.64
CA ASN A 91 -4.73 7.48 -11.52
C ASN A 91 -6.01 7.95 -12.21
N TYR A 92 -6.98 7.07 -12.49
CA TYR A 92 -8.25 7.48 -13.09
C TYR A 92 -9.38 7.38 -12.07
N ASN A 93 -10.21 8.41 -12.00
CA ASN A 93 -11.47 8.31 -11.25
C ASN A 93 -12.52 7.51 -12.05
N GLU A 94 -13.66 7.20 -11.42
CA GLU A 94 -14.80 6.50 -12.03
C GLU A 94 -15.32 7.18 -13.32
N LYS A 95 -14.95 8.43 -13.59
CA LYS A 95 -15.32 9.21 -14.79
C LYS A 95 -14.20 9.26 -15.84
N GLY A 96 -13.15 8.46 -15.70
CA GLY A 96 -12.02 8.41 -16.63
C GLY A 96 -11.14 9.66 -16.62
N LYS A 97 -11.24 10.53 -15.61
CA LYS A 97 -10.36 11.70 -15.50
C LYS A 97 -9.10 11.36 -14.72
N SER A 98 -7.95 11.76 -15.24
CA SER A 98 -6.66 11.65 -14.56
C SER A 98 -6.68 12.46 -13.26
N ILE A 99 -6.33 11.82 -12.16
CA ILE A 99 -6.07 12.42 -10.87
C ILE A 99 -4.60 12.84 -10.90
N LYS A 100 -4.34 14.14 -10.88
CA LYS A 100 -2.97 14.64 -10.78
C LYS A 100 -2.49 14.43 -9.34
N SER A 101 -1.33 13.81 -9.20
CA SER A 101 -0.61 13.83 -7.93
C SER A 101 -0.17 15.26 -7.63
N SER A 102 -0.54 15.79 -6.47
CA SER A 102 0.13 16.98 -5.92
C SER A 102 1.54 16.52 -5.56
N THR A 103 2.55 17.11 -6.23
CA THR A 103 3.97 16.90 -5.88
C THR A 103 4.35 17.92 -4.83
#